data_AF-A0A0G1DWF8-F1
#
_entry.id   AF-A0A0G1DWF8-F1
#
_cell.length_a   1.000
_cell.length_b   1.000
_cell.length_c   1.000
_cell.angle_alpha   90.00
_cell.angle_beta   90.00
_cell.angle_gamma   90.00
#
_symmetry.space_group_name_H-M   'P 1'
#
loop_
_entity.id
_entity.type
_entity.pdbx_description
1 polymer ?
#
loop_
_entity_poly.entity_id
_entity_poly.type
_entity_poly.pdbx_seq_one_letter_code
_entity_poly.pdbx_strand_id
1 'polypeptide(L)'
;MANSSIVDAAEQYDVLEVINRGIAYAIIVAGFLSVVFIFFGGISFILSGGQDDKIKQAVSTIRYAIIGLIVTILSVFIVATVGKAMGLDIVRYINFGEILDLITSLSGNSESTDSLD
;
A
#
# COMPACT_ATOMS: atom_id res chain seq x y z
N MET A 1 22.56 -2.29 33.08
CA MET A 1 21.48 -2.84 32.23
C MET A 1 20.61 -1.69 31.76
N ALA A 2 21.00 -0.97 30.71
CA ALA A 2 20.20 0.13 30.11
C ALA A 2 20.82 0.61 28.77
N ASN A 3 21.15 -0.31 27.85
CA ASN A 3 21.67 0.09 26.52
C ASN A 3 21.11 -0.78 25.37
N SER A 4 19.94 -1.40 25.55
CA SER A 4 19.26 -2.10 24.46
C SER A 4 18.28 -1.20 23.69
N SER A 5 17.92 -0.03 24.21
CA SER A 5 16.86 0.81 23.63
C SER A 5 17.33 1.85 22.60
N ILE A 6 18.62 2.18 22.55
CA ILE A 6 19.17 3.18 21.60
C ILE A 6 19.78 2.49 20.35
N VAL A 7 20.27 1.24 20.50
CA VAL A 7 20.85 0.46 19.40
C VAL A 7 19.77 -0.22 18.54
N ASP A 8 18.61 -0.57 19.11
CA ASP A 8 17.46 -1.12 18.34
C ASP A 8 16.65 -0.04 17.59
N ALA A 9 16.68 1.22 18.03
CA ALA A 9 15.85 2.28 17.46
C ALA A 9 16.45 2.94 16.19
N ALA A 10 17.72 2.71 15.87
CA ALA A 10 18.38 3.29 14.71
C ALA A 10 18.51 2.33 13.52
N GLU A 11 18.32 1.02 13.73
CA GLU A 11 18.40 0.01 12.66
C GLU A 11 17.02 -0.42 12.13
N GLN A 12 15.95 -0.06 12.85
CA GLN A 12 14.62 -0.61 12.59
C GLN A 12 13.65 0.30 11.84
N TYR A 13 13.94 1.58 11.59
CA TYR A 13 13.02 2.46 10.84
C TYR A 13 13.18 2.36 9.31
N ASP A 14 14.37 2.02 8.83
CA ASP A 14 14.66 1.99 7.38
C ASP A 14 14.06 0.75 6.70
N VAL A 15 14.11 -0.40 7.39
CA VAL A 15 13.56 -1.66 6.87
C VAL A 15 12.04 -1.60 6.67
N LEU A 16 11.33 -0.81 7.46
CA LEU A 16 9.86 -0.77 7.47
C LEU A 16 9.32 0.16 6.41
N GLU A 17 10.00 1.28 6.21
CA GLU A 17 9.71 2.18 5.10
C GLU A 17 9.97 1.48 3.76
N VAL A 18 11.10 0.77 3.63
CA VAL A 18 11.42 -0.02 2.43
C VAL A 18 10.40 -1.12 2.20
N ILE A 19 9.99 -1.85 3.25
CA ILE A 19 8.97 -2.90 3.15
C ILE A 19 7.62 -2.30 2.75
N ASN A 20 7.15 -1.24 3.43
CA ASN A 20 5.84 -0.64 3.15
C ASN A 20 5.78 -0.08 1.72
N ARG A 21 6.85 0.61 1.29
CA ARG A 21 6.96 1.14 -0.06
C ARG A 21 7.06 0.01 -1.10
N GLY A 22 7.78 -1.07 -0.78
CA GLY A 22 7.86 -2.27 -1.59
C GLY A 22 6.50 -2.95 -1.79
N ILE A 23 5.72 -3.09 -0.71
CA ILE A 23 4.36 -3.64 -0.74
C ILE A 23 3.44 -2.77 -1.61
N ALA A 24 3.49 -1.45 -1.45
CA ALA A 24 2.70 -0.53 -2.26
C ALA A 24 3.00 -0.69 -3.76
N TYR A 25 4.28 -0.74 -4.15
CA TYR A 25 4.66 -1.01 -5.54
C TYR A 25 4.22 -2.40 -6.00
N ALA A 26 4.37 -3.44 -5.18
CA ALA A 26 3.97 -4.81 -5.51
C ALA A 26 2.46 -4.92 -5.77
N ILE A 27 1.62 -4.26 -4.96
CA ILE A 27 0.16 -4.27 -5.13
C ILE A 27 -0.24 -3.55 -6.43
N ILE A 28 0.36 -2.39 -6.72
CA ILE A 28 0.09 -1.63 -7.94
C ILE A 28 0.44 -2.47 -9.18
N VAL A 29 1.62 -3.09 -9.18
CA VAL A 29 2.09 -3.94 -10.27
C VAL A 29 1.21 -5.19 -10.41
N ALA A 30 0.93 -5.90 -9.32
CA ALA A 30 0.09 -7.09 -9.33
C ALA A 30 -1.34 -6.78 -9.82
N GLY A 31 -1.94 -5.69 -9.35
CA GLY A 31 -3.26 -5.23 -9.80
C GLY A 31 -3.28 -4.92 -11.29
N PHE A 32 -2.27 -4.19 -11.79
CA PHE A 32 -2.14 -3.88 -13.21
C PHE A 32 -1.97 -5.14 -14.07
N LEU A 33 -1.08 -6.07 -13.68
CA LEU A 33 -0.91 -7.33 -14.39
C LEU A 33 -2.20 -8.16 -14.41
N SER A 34 -2.91 -8.27 -13.29
CA SER A 34 -4.18 -9.02 -13.23
C SER A 34 -5.19 -8.51 -14.25
N VAL A 35 -5.33 -7.19 -14.38
CA VAL A 35 -6.22 -6.56 -15.36
C VAL A 35 -5.78 -6.90 -16.79
N VAL A 36 -4.48 -6.79 -17.10
CA VAL A 36 -3.94 -7.14 -18.42
C VAL A 36 -4.19 -8.61 -18.78
N PHE A 37 -3.98 -9.53 -17.83
CA PHE A 37 -4.24 -10.96 -18.05
C PHE A 37 -5.73 -11.28 -18.27
N ILE A 38 -6.63 -10.57 -17.59
CA ILE A 38 -8.08 -10.69 -17.85
C ILE A 38 -8.40 -10.27 -19.28
N PHE A 39 -7.85 -9.15 -19.77
CA PHE A 39 -8.04 -8.71 -21.15
C PHE A 39 -7.47 -9.70 -22.16
N PHE A 40 -6.27 -10.22 -21.94
CA PHE A 40 -5.67 -11.24 -22.80
C PHE A 40 -6.52 -12.51 -22.87
N GLY A 41 -7.00 -13.00 -21.72
CA GLY A 41 -7.91 -14.13 -21.65
C GLY A 41 -9.24 -13.86 -22.36
N GLY A 42 -9.78 -12.65 -22.22
CA GLY A 42 -11.02 -12.21 -22.88
C GLY A 42 -10.89 -12.12 -24.41
N ILE A 43 -9.81 -11.54 -24.93
CA ILE A 43 -9.53 -11.48 -26.37
C ILE A 43 -9.34 -12.91 -26.92
N SER A 44 -8.59 -13.76 -26.21
CA SER A 44 -8.41 -15.16 -26.60
C SER A 44 -9.73 -15.94 -26.60
N PHE A 45 -10.64 -15.64 -25.67
CA PHE A 45 -11.98 -16.25 -25.62
C PHE A 45 -12.81 -15.85 -26.85
N ILE A 46 -12.82 -14.56 -27.21
CA ILE A 46 -13.52 -14.06 -28.40
C ILE A 46 -12.94 -14.68 -29.68
N LEU A 47 -11.61 -14.77 -29.77
CA LEU A 47 -10.92 -15.34 -30.94
C LEU A 47 -11.03 -16.87 -31.04
N SER A 48 -11.50 -17.56 -30.00
CA SER A 48 -11.60 -19.02 -29.98
C SER A 48 -12.59 -19.59 -30.99
N GLY A 49 -13.52 -18.78 -31.52
CA GLY A 49 -14.32 -19.10 -32.71
C GLY A 49 -15.15 -20.38 -32.60
N GLY A 50 -15.50 -20.84 -31.39
CA GLY A 50 -16.25 -22.07 -31.14
C GLY A 50 -15.42 -23.35 -31.02
N GLN A 51 -14.09 -23.28 -31.07
CA GLN A 51 -13.23 -24.45 -30.80
C GLN A 51 -13.12 -24.69 -29.29
N ASP A 52 -13.68 -25.80 -28.81
CA ASP A 52 -13.76 -26.14 -27.37
C ASP A 52 -12.40 -26.09 -26.66
N ASP A 53 -11.32 -26.51 -27.32
CA ASP A 53 -9.97 -26.49 -26.75
C ASP A 53 -9.47 -25.06 -26.49
N LYS A 54 -9.71 -24.15 -27.43
CA LYS A 54 -9.31 -22.74 -27.33
C LYS A 54 -10.15 -22.03 -26.26
N ILE A 55 -11.44 -22.35 -26.19
CA ILE A 55 -12.35 -21.83 -25.16
C ILE A 55 -11.89 -22.28 -23.76
N LYS A 56 -11.57 -23.57 -23.59
CA LYS A 56 -11.06 -24.08 -22.30
C LYS A 56 -9.76 -23.37 -21.88
N GLN A 57 -8.85 -23.16 -22.82
CA GLN A 57 -7.58 -22.45 -22.56
C GLN A 57 -7.79 -20.97 -22.20
N ALA A 58 -8.71 -20.28 -22.86
CA ALA A 58 -9.05 -18.90 -22.54
C ALA A 58 -9.70 -18.79 -21.15
N VAL A 59 -10.64 -19.69 -20.84
CA VAL A 59 -11.34 -19.73 -19.55
C VAL A 59 -10.38 -20.06 -18.41
N SER A 60 -9.44 -21.00 -18.58
CA SER A 60 -8.44 -21.28 -17.55
C SER A 60 -7.55 -20.06 -17.29
N THR A 61 -7.13 -19.36 -18.34
CA THR A 61 -6.35 -18.11 -18.23
C THR A 61 -7.10 -17.05 -17.42
N ILE A 62 -8.37 -16.80 -17.71
CA ILE A 62 -9.20 -15.85 -16.95
C ILE A 62 -9.34 -16.30 -15.49
N ARG A 63 -9.56 -17.60 -15.23
CA ARG A 63 -9.66 -18.15 -13.87
C ARG A 63 -8.39 -17.88 -13.06
N TYR A 64 -7.21 -18.13 -13.63
CA TYR A 64 -5.95 -17.86 -12.95
C TYR A 64 -5.74 -16.37 -12.68
N ALA A 65 -6.13 -15.49 -13.61
CA ALA A 65 -6.06 -14.05 -13.41
C ALA A 65 -6.97 -13.56 -12.26
N ILE A 66 -8.17 -14.14 -12.14
CA ILE A 66 -9.09 -13.84 -11.03
C ILE A 66 -8.53 -14.37 -9.69
N ILE A 67 -8.00 -15.59 -9.68
CA ILE A 67 -7.37 -16.15 -8.47
C ILE A 67 -6.20 -15.28 -8.02
N GLY A 68 -5.34 -14.84 -8.94
CA GLY A 68 -4.23 -13.93 -8.65
C GLY A 68 -4.69 -12.61 -8.04
N LEU A 69 -5.79 -12.04 -8.55
CA LEU A 69 -6.39 -10.82 -7.99
C LEU A 69 -6.89 -11.04 -6.56
N ILE A 70 -7.62 -12.14 -6.32
CA ILE A 70 -8.12 -12.51 -4.99
C ILE A 70 -6.96 -12.69 -4.00
N VAL A 71 -5.91 -13.41 -4.41
CA VAL A 71 -4.72 -13.63 -3.58
C VAL A 71 -4.03 -12.31 -3.25
N THR A 72 -3.95 -11.38 -4.22
CA THR A 72 -3.37 -10.05 -3.99
C THR A 72 -4.15 -9.28 -2.94
N ILE A 73 -5.48 -9.29 -3.01
CA ILE A 73 -6.36 -8.63 -2.01
C ILE A 73 -6.18 -9.25 -0.62
N LEU A 74 -6.14 -10.59 -0.53
CA LEU A 74 -5.93 -11.30 0.73
C LEU A 74 -4.53 -11.07 1.31
N SER A 75 -3.52 -10.93 0.45
CA SER A 75 -2.14 -10.66 0.85
C SER A 75 -2.02 -9.38 1.66
N VAL A 76 -2.75 -8.32 1.30
CA VAL A 76 -2.77 -7.05 2.05
C VAL A 76 -3.16 -7.27 3.51
N PHE A 77 -4.16 -8.13 3.76
CA PHE A 77 -4.64 -8.41 5.10
C PHE A 77 -3.61 -9.20 5.93
N ILE A 78 -2.99 -10.20 5.31
CA ILE A 78 -1.94 -11.01 5.94
C ILE A 78 -0.72 -10.13 6.27
N VAL A 79 -0.28 -9.34 5.30
CA VAL A 79 0.88 -8.44 5.44
C VAL A 79 0.63 -7.38 6.52
N ALA A 80 -0.57 -6.79 6.58
CA ALA A 80 -0.96 -5.86 7.63
C ALA A 80 -0.98 -6.53 9.01
N THR A 81 -1.46 -7.77 9.11
CA THR A 81 -1.49 -8.55 10.35
C THR A 81 -0.08 -8.89 10.83
N VAL A 82 0.78 -9.32 9.91
CA VAL A 82 2.19 -9.63 10.21
C VAL A 82 2.95 -8.36 10.60
N GLY A 83 2.76 -7.25 9.88
CA GLY A 83 3.37 -5.96 10.22
C GLY A 83 2.99 -5.50 11.63
N LYS A 84 1.71 -5.66 12.00
CA LYS A 84 1.22 -5.37 13.36
C LYS A 84 1.79 -6.33 14.41
N ALA A 85 1.91 -7.63 14.08
CA ALA A 85 2.44 -8.64 15.00
C ALA A 85 3.94 -8.45 15.27
N MET A 86 4.68 -7.84 14.35
CA MET A 86 6.10 -7.53 14.49
C MET A 86 6.38 -6.30 15.39
N GLY A 87 5.35 -5.68 15.97
CA GLY A 87 5.49 -4.59 16.95
C GLY A 87 5.58 -3.20 16.32
N LEU A 88 5.22 -3.06 15.05
CA LEU A 88 5.27 -1.81 14.31
C LEU A 88 3.89 -1.18 14.20
N ASP A 89 3.72 0.00 14.79
CA ASP A 89 2.60 0.88 14.51
C ASP A 89 2.74 1.51 13.10
N ILE A 90 2.65 0.72 12.02
CA ILE A 90 2.67 1.18 10.61
C ILE A 90 1.50 2.15 10.28
N VAL A 91 0.58 2.38 11.21
CA VAL A 91 -0.71 3.04 10.96
C VAL A 91 -0.91 4.30 11.80
N ARG A 92 0.13 4.87 12.43
CA ARG A 92 -0.05 6.04 13.31
C ARG A 92 0.85 7.24 13.02
N TYR A 93 0.87 7.70 11.77
CA TYR A 93 1.41 9.02 11.45
C TYR A 93 0.51 9.81 10.48
N ILE A 94 -0.73 10.05 10.90
CA ILE A 94 -1.55 11.13 10.34
C ILE A 94 -2.21 11.85 11.53
N ASN A 95 -1.42 12.58 12.32
CA ASN A 95 -1.94 13.46 13.36
C ASN A 95 -2.01 14.87 12.80
N PHE A 96 -3.17 15.22 12.22
CA PHE A 96 -3.51 16.56 11.72
C PHE A 96 -3.46 17.64 12.82
N GLY A 97 -3.49 17.24 14.10
CA GLY A 97 -3.43 18.14 15.25
C GLY A 97 -2.20 19.03 15.28
N GLU A 98 -1.02 18.50 14.96
CA GLU A 98 0.24 19.27 15.01
C GLU A 98 0.28 20.41 13.99
N ILE A 99 -0.41 20.25 12.85
CA ILE A 99 -0.50 21.26 11.80
C ILE A 99 -1.40 22.42 12.25
N LEU A 100 -2.51 22.12 12.92
CA LEU A 100 -3.42 23.15 13.42
C LEU A 100 -2.83 23.93 14.61
N ASP A 101 -2.01 23.29 15.44
CA ASP A 101 -1.28 23.98 16.52
C ASP A 101 -0.22 24.95 15.96
N LEU A 102 0.43 24.58 14.86
CA LEU A 102 1.38 25.44 14.16
C LEU A 102 0.69 26.66 13.51
N ILE A 103 -0.49 26.48 12.93
CA ILE A 103 -1.27 27.59 12.34
C ILE A 103 -1.84 28.50 13.42
N THR A 104 -2.34 27.94 14.52
CA THR A 104 -2.92 28.72 15.62
C THR A 104 -1.85 29.49 16.38
N SER A 105 -0.63 28.94 16.50
CA SER A 105 0.51 29.69 17.04
C SER A 105 0.97 30.82 16.11
N LEU A 106 0.95 30.64 14.79
CA LEU A 106 1.24 31.73 13.84
C LEU A 106 0.12 32.80 13.81
N SER A 107 -1.13 32.36 13.92
CA SER A 107 -2.31 33.22 13.98
C SER A 107 -2.43 33.97 15.31
N GLY A 108 -1.97 33.39 16.42
CA GLY A 108 -2.02 33.98 17.76
C GLY A 108 -0.82 34.86 18.11
N ASN A 109 0.34 34.69 17.45
CA ASN A 109 1.52 35.53 17.67
C ASN A 109 1.60 36.78 16.78
N SER A 110 0.53 37.07 16.01
CA SER A 110 0.45 38.26 15.16
C SER A 110 -0.23 39.45 15.85
N GLU A 111 -0.45 39.41 17.17
CA GLU A 111 -0.91 40.57 17.94
C GLU A 111 0.26 41.57 18.13
N SER A 112 0.43 42.39 17.09
CA SER A 112 0.91 43.78 17.14
C SER A 112 2.29 44.04 17.77
N THR A 113 3.34 43.78 17.00
CA THR A 113 4.40 44.79 16.90
C THR A 113 3.97 45.80 15.83
N ASP A 114 4.06 47.08 16.19
CA ASP A 114 3.77 48.30 15.41
C ASP A 114 2.30 48.77 15.26
N SER A 115 1.86 49.56 16.25
CA SER A 115 1.35 50.89 15.93
C SER A 115 2.13 51.94 16.70
N LEU A 116 3.06 52.56 15.98
CA LEU A 116 3.68 53.87 16.16
C LEU A 116 2.90 54.81 17.11
N ASP A 117 3.51 55.13 18.24
CA ASP A 117 3.50 56.44 18.92
C ASP A 117 4.82 56.59 19.73
#